data_AF-A0AAJ6ALX0-F1
#
_entry.id   AF-A0AAJ6ALX0-F1
#
_cell.length_a   1.000
_cell.length_b   1.000
_cell.length_c   1.000
_cell.angle_alpha   90.00
_cell.angle_beta   90.00
_cell.angle_gamma   90.00
#
_symmetry.space_group_name_H-M   'P 1'
#
loop_
_entity.id
_entity.type
_entity.pdbx_description
1 polymer ?
#
loop_
_entity_poly.entity_id
_entity_poly.type
_entity_poly.pdbx_seq_one_letter_code
_entity_poly.pdbx_strand_id
1 'polypeptide(L)'
;MAQTFLKPEQVDELVALYGQGWTLVRLAERFGIHKRTAAAHLVRRSVPIRGKGLAEEDRAEAVQLYERGATLLDVGLRFGVSEQTVRRALVKEGVTIRPSGRRRKVSA
;
A
#
# COMPACT_ATOMS: atom_id res chain seq x y z
N MET A 1 -12.19 -12.32 20.77
CA MET A 1 -11.56 -13.48 20.10
C MET A 1 -11.67 -13.28 18.60
N ALA A 2 -10.59 -13.38 17.83
CA ALA A 2 -10.61 -13.15 16.38
C ALA A 2 -10.83 -14.48 15.65
N GLN A 3 -11.83 -14.53 14.77
CA GLN A 3 -12.13 -15.72 13.98
C GLN A 3 -11.08 -15.87 12.87
N THR A 4 -10.48 -17.05 12.74
CA THR A 4 -9.43 -17.30 11.72
C THR A 4 -9.98 -17.91 10.43
N PHE A 5 -11.19 -18.50 10.49
CA PHE A 5 -11.82 -19.18 9.36
C PHE A 5 -13.12 -18.48 8.94
N LEU A 6 -13.07 -17.86 7.76
CA LEU A 6 -14.25 -17.43 7.01
C LEU A 6 -14.76 -18.56 6.13
N LYS A 7 -16.09 -18.69 6.02
CA LYS A 7 -16.72 -19.56 5.04
C LYS A 7 -16.47 -19.03 3.61
N PRO A 8 -16.53 -19.88 2.57
CA PRO A 8 -16.33 -19.46 1.19
C PRO A 8 -17.16 -18.25 0.79
N GLU A 9 -18.43 -18.20 1.20
CA GLU A 9 -19.37 -17.11 0.87
C GLU A 9 -18.96 -15.79 1.52
N GLN A 10 -18.42 -15.84 2.74
CA GLN A 10 -17.91 -14.65 3.45
C GLN A 10 -16.62 -14.13 2.80
N VAL A 11 -15.81 -15.01 2.21
CA VAL A 11 -14.64 -14.61 1.43
C VAL A 11 -15.06 -13.89 0.14
N ASP A 12 -16.12 -14.37 -0.53
CA ASP A 12 -16.67 -13.71 -1.71
C ASP A 12 -17.23 -12.32 -1.37
N GLU A 13 -17.97 -12.19 -0.27
CA GLU A 13 -18.45 -10.90 0.23
C GLU A 13 -17.28 -9.96 0.57
N LEU A 14 -16.23 -10.46 1.22
CA LEU A 14 -15.02 -9.68 1.53
C LEU A 14 -14.36 -9.13 0.26
N VAL A 15 -14.23 -9.97 -0.78
CA VAL A 15 -13.69 -9.56 -2.09
C VAL A 15 -14.56 -8.48 -2.73
N ALA A 16 -15.88 -8.65 -2.73
CA ALA A 16 -16.82 -7.70 -3.31
C ALA A 16 -16.75 -6.33 -2.62
N LEU A 17 -16.80 -6.31 -1.28
CA LEU A 17 -16.69 -5.09 -0.48
C LEU A 17 -15.33 -4.40 -0.69
N TYR A 18 -14.26 -5.18 -0.79
CA TYR A 18 -12.94 -4.64 -1.12
C TYR A 18 -12.93 -3.97 -2.51
N GLY A 19 -13.55 -4.61 -3.51
CA GLY A 19 -13.76 -4.06 -4.85
C GLY A 19 -14.46 -2.71 -4.81
N GLN A 20 -15.48 -2.57 -3.97
CA GLN A 20 -16.25 -1.33 -3.73
C GLN A 20 -15.47 -0.24 -3.00
N GLY A 21 -14.21 -0.47 -2.61
CA GLY A 21 -13.37 0.55 -1.97
C GLY A 21 -13.27 0.44 -0.46
N TRP A 22 -13.82 -0.62 0.16
CA TRP A 22 -13.65 -0.84 1.59
C TRP A 22 -12.19 -1.10 1.94
N THR A 23 -11.73 -0.51 3.04
CA THR A 23 -10.36 -0.72 3.53
C THR A 23 -10.23 -2.05 4.25
N LEU A 24 -9.02 -2.62 4.26
CA LEU A 24 -8.74 -3.85 5.02
C LEU A 24 -9.06 -3.74 6.51
N VAL A 25 -9.02 -2.53 7.08
CA VAL A 25 -9.36 -2.28 8.48
C VAL A 25 -10.86 -2.45 8.69
N ARG A 26 -11.69 -1.81 7.86
CA ARG A 26 -13.16 -1.96 7.94
C ARG A 26 -13.61 -3.39 7.65
N LEU A 27 -12.94 -4.07 6.72
CA LEU A 27 -13.21 -5.48 6.45
C LEU A 27 -12.86 -6.36 7.66
N ALA A 28 -11.70 -6.14 8.27
CA ALA A 28 -11.29 -6.85 9.48
C ALA A 28 -12.30 -6.69 10.62
N GLU A 29 -12.77 -5.46 10.85
CA GLU A 29 -13.80 -5.15 11.85
C GLU A 29 -15.13 -5.84 11.52
N ARG A 30 -15.61 -5.72 10.28
CA ARG A 30 -16.89 -6.32 9.84
C ARG A 30 -16.93 -7.83 10.02
N PHE A 31 -15.84 -8.50 9.65
CA PHE A 31 -15.76 -9.96 9.67
C PHE A 31 -15.18 -10.53 10.98
N GLY A 32 -14.81 -9.68 11.94
CA GLY A 32 -14.22 -10.13 13.21
C GLY A 32 -12.87 -10.85 13.06
N ILE A 33 -12.12 -10.50 12.01
CA ILE A 33 -10.84 -11.14 11.65
C ILE A 33 -9.68 -10.17 11.75
N HIS A 34 -8.44 -10.67 11.77
CA HIS A 34 -7.27 -9.80 11.67
C HIS A 34 -7.12 -9.20 10.27
N LYS A 35 -6.62 -7.95 10.18
CA LYS A 35 -6.28 -7.29 8.91
C LYS A 35 -5.38 -8.14 8.00
N ARG A 36 -4.42 -8.86 8.59
CA ARG A 36 -3.55 -9.81 7.85
C ARG A 36 -4.34 -10.97 7.26
N THR A 37 -5.34 -11.48 7.97
CA THR A 37 -6.25 -12.54 7.50
C THR A 37 -7.09 -12.03 6.33
N ALA A 38 -7.67 -10.83 6.43
CA ALA A 38 -8.41 -10.21 5.32
C ALA A 38 -7.53 -10.07 4.06
N ALA A 39 -6.29 -9.60 4.23
CA ALA A 39 -5.33 -9.51 3.13
C ALA A 39 -4.96 -10.88 2.55
N ALA A 40 -4.77 -11.91 3.39
CA ALA A 40 -4.48 -13.26 2.94
C ALA A 40 -5.62 -13.85 2.09
N HIS A 41 -6.89 -13.61 2.47
CA HIS A 41 -8.04 -14.03 1.68
C HIS A 41 -8.09 -13.38 0.29
N LEU A 42 -7.84 -12.07 0.22
CA LEU A 42 -7.76 -11.34 -1.04
C LEU A 42 -6.64 -11.85 -1.94
N VAL A 43 -5.43 -12.07 -1.39
CA VAL A 43 -4.30 -12.63 -2.14
C VAL A 43 -4.60 -14.04 -2.67
N ARG A 44 -5.22 -14.91 -1.85
CA ARG A 44 -5.63 -16.26 -2.28
C ARG A 44 -6.68 -16.25 -3.40
N ARG A 45 -7.44 -15.16 -3.55
CA ARG A 45 -8.39 -14.93 -4.65
C ARG A 45 -7.79 -14.11 -5.78
N SER A 46 -6.46 -13.95 -5.81
CA SER A 46 -5.74 -13.16 -6.80
C SER A 46 -6.19 -11.69 -6.87
N VAL A 47 -6.77 -11.16 -5.80
CA VAL A 47 -7.16 -9.76 -5.70
C VAL A 47 -5.96 -8.94 -5.21
N PRO A 48 -5.44 -8.01 -6.02
CA PRO A 48 -4.30 -7.20 -5.62
C PRO A 48 -4.67 -6.31 -4.43
N ILE A 49 -3.80 -6.31 -3.42
CA ILE A 49 -4.00 -5.46 -2.24
C ILE A 49 -3.62 -4.02 -2.60
N ARG A 50 -4.64 -3.18 -2.82
CA ARG A 50 -4.57 -1.71 -2.75
C ARG A 50 -3.83 -1.32 -1.47
N GLY A 51 -2.66 -0.71 -1.65
CA GLY A 51 -1.82 -0.26 -0.53
C GLY A 51 -0.78 -1.27 -0.04
N LYS A 52 -0.38 -2.26 -0.85
CA LYS A 52 0.82 -3.08 -0.59
C LYS A 52 2.13 -2.29 -0.80
N GLY A 53 2.12 -1.02 -0.42
CA GLY A 53 3.16 -0.08 -0.77
C GLY A 53 3.44 -0.01 -2.27
N LEU A 54 4.64 0.43 -2.63
CA LEU A 54 5.13 0.37 -4.00
C LEU A 54 5.35 -1.11 -4.39
N ALA A 55 4.79 -1.55 -5.52
CA ALA A 55 4.92 -2.92 -6.02
C ALA A 55 6.40 -3.24 -6.31
N GLU A 56 6.81 -4.51 -6.19
CA GLU A 56 8.23 -4.85 -6.36
C GLU A 56 8.76 -4.56 -7.77
N GLU A 57 7.90 -4.72 -8.79
CA GLU A 57 8.19 -4.32 -10.17
C GLU A 57 8.43 -2.80 -10.32
N ASP A 58 7.68 -1.99 -9.58
CA ASP A 58 7.76 -0.52 -9.64
C ASP A 58 8.93 0.06 -8.83
N ARG A 59 9.59 -0.75 -7.99
CA ARG A 59 10.68 -0.29 -7.10
C ARG A 59 11.86 0.22 -7.88
N ALA A 60 12.29 -0.51 -8.91
CA ALA A 60 13.42 -0.10 -9.73
C ALA A 60 13.15 1.24 -10.44
N GLU A 61 11.92 1.45 -10.91
CA GLU A 61 11.54 2.72 -11.52
C GLU A 61 11.48 3.86 -10.50
N ALA A 62 10.92 3.62 -9.31
CA ALA A 62 10.90 4.61 -8.24
C ALA A 62 12.30 5.01 -7.75
N VAL A 63 13.23 4.06 -7.67
CA VAL A 63 14.65 4.33 -7.38
C VAL A 63 15.23 5.26 -8.44
N GLN A 64 15.08 4.92 -9.71
CA GLN A 64 15.59 5.75 -10.81
C GLN A 64 15.01 7.16 -10.81
N LEU A 65 13.70 7.31 -10.57
CA LEU A 65 13.05 8.62 -10.50
C LEU A 65 13.60 9.46 -9.35
N TYR A 66 13.76 8.84 -8.18
CA TYR A 66 14.35 9.49 -7.03
C TYR A 66 15.78 9.93 -7.30
N GLU A 67 16.62 9.06 -7.88
CA GLU A 67 18.00 9.35 -8.26
C GLU A 67 18.09 10.51 -9.26
N ARG A 68 17.18 10.56 -10.24
CA ARG A 68 17.08 11.66 -11.22
C ARG A 68 16.63 13.00 -10.64
N GLY A 69 16.22 13.06 -9.38
CA GLY A 69 15.86 14.31 -8.71
C GLY A 69 14.41 14.44 -8.26
N ALA A 70 13.56 13.46 -8.57
CA ALA A 70 12.16 13.50 -8.12
C ALA A 70 12.08 13.44 -6.59
N THR A 71 11.14 14.19 -6.00
CA THR A 71 10.90 14.09 -4.56
C THR A 71 10.17 12.79 -4.23
N LEU A 72 10.22 12.37 -2.96
CA LEU A 72 9.43 11.22 -2.48
C LEU A 72 7.92 11.42 -2.74
N LEU A 73 7.45 12.67 -2.75
CA LEU A 73 6.07 13.01 -3.05
C LEU A 73 5.77 12.82 -4.54
N ASP A 74 6.62 13.31 -5.44
CA ASP A 74 6.44 13.16 -6.90
C ASP A 74 6.42 11.69 -7.31
N VAL A 75 7.34 10.90 -6.74
CA VAL A 75 7.38 9.45 -6.92
C VAL A 75 6.09 8.83 -6.39
N GLY A 76 5.62 9.25 -5.21
CA GLY A 76 4.38 8.74 -4.62
C GLY A 76 3.17 9.01 -5.51
N LEU A 77 3.07 10.23 -6.05
CA LEU A 77 2.01 10.62 -6.97
C LEU A 77 2.03 9.79 -8.26
N ARG A 78 3.22 9.54 -8.83
CA ARG A 78 3.37 8.72 -10.05
C ARG A 78 2.85 7.29 -9.86
N PHE A 79 3.10 6.69 -8.70
CA PHE A 79 2.71 5.30 -8.43
C PHE A 79 1.42 5.18 -7.58
N GLY A 80 0.72 6.28 -7.31
CA GLY A 80 -0.52 6.26 -6.51
C GLY A 80 -0.33 5.82 -5.06
N VAL A 81 0.87 6.04 -4.49
CA VAL A 81 1.21 5.68 -3.10
C VAL A 81 1.65 6.90 -2.29
N SER A 82 1.63 6.78 -0.95
CA SER A 82 2.05 7.89 -0.10
C SER A 82 3.57 8.13 -0.14
N GLU A 83 4.00 9.37 0.14
CA GLU A 83 5.42 9.73 0.30
C GLU A 83 6.15 8.79 1.27
N GLN A 84 5.52 8.46 2.40
CA GLN A 84 6.07 7.55 3.41
C GLN A 84 6.20 6.11 2.90
N THR A 85 5.30 5.69 2.00
CA THR A 85 5.38 4.40 1.33
C THR A 85 6.59 4.33 0.42
N VAL A 86 6.81 5.35 -0.40
CA VAL A 86 7.99 5.46 -1.26
C VAL A 86 9.25 5.44 -0.42
N ARG A 87 9.31 6.25 0.65
CA ARG A 87 10.46 6.28 1.56
C ARG A 87 10.81 4.88 2.09
N ARG A 88 9.81 4.12 2.54
CA ARG A 88 10.01 2.75 3.04
C ARG A 88 10.47 1.80 1.94
N ALA A 89 9.95 1.96 0.72
CA ALA A 89 10.35 1.15 -0.42
C ALA A 89 11.81 1.40 -0.80
N LEU A 90 12.21 2.67 -0.95
CA LEU A 90 13.57 3.06 -1.29
C LEU A 90 14.60 2.62 -0.24
N VAL A 91 14.29 2.76 1.06
CA VAL A 91 15.17 2.27 2.14
C VAL A 91 15.33 0.75 2.09
N LYS A 92 14.28 0.00 1.71
CA LYS A 92 14.37 -1.46 1.55
C LYS A 92 15.29 -1.85 0.38
N GLU A 93 15.34 -1.04 -0.67
CA GLU A 93 16.27 -1.18 -1.80
C GLU A 93 17.69 -0.65 -1.50
N GLY A 94 17.98 -0.24 -0.27
CA GLY A 94 19.29 0.29 0.12
C GLY A 94 19.56 1.73 -0.31
N VAL A 95 18.57 2.45 -0.85
CA VAL A 95 18.72 3.85 -1.24
C VAL A 95 18.80 4.74 0.00
N THR A 96 19.87 5.52 0.09
CA THR A 96 20.02 6.53 1.14
C THR A 96 19.12 7.72 0.85
N ILE A 97 18.20 8.02 1.77
CA ILE A 97 17.28 9.14 1.64
C ILE A 97 18.05 10.44 1.86
N ARG A 98 18.06 11.30 0.83
CA ARG A 98 18.57 12.67 0.86
C ARG A 98 17.99 13.40 2.07
N PRO A 99 18.80 14.20 2.79
CA PRO A 99 18.31 15.00 3.90
C PRO A 99 17.14 15.85 3.42
N SER A 100 16.08 15.91 4.23
CA SER A 100 14.89 16.67 3.89
C SER A 100 15.27 18.14 3.70
N GLY A 101 15.27 18.61 2.46
CA GLY A 101 15.28 20.03 2.18
C GLY A 101 14.06 20.65 2.85
N ARG A 102 14.25 21.71 3.65
CA ARG A 102 13.17 22.47 4.27
C ARG A 102 12.11 22.75 3.21
N ARG A 103 10.87 22.24 3.37
CA ARG A 103 9.76 22.54 2.45
C ARG A 103 9.64 24.06 2.34
N ARG A 104 10.07 24.64 1.23
CA ARG A 104 9.67 26.00 0.87
C ARG A 104 8.19 25.88 0.55
N LYS A 105 7.34 26.31 1.48
CA LYS A 105 5.90 26.43 1.24
C LYS A 105 5.77 27.34 0.02
N VAL A 106 5.37 26.78 -1.12
CA VAL A 106 4.85 27.59 -2.21
C VAL A 106 3.41 27.88 -1.81
N SER A 107 3.23 29.02 -1.15
CA SER A 107 1.92 29.64 -1.00
C SER A 107 1.43 30.01 -2.41
N ALA A 108 0.30 29.45 -2.80
CA ALA A 108 -0.60 30.02 -3.80
C ALA A 108 -1.80 30.58 -3.04
#